data_AF-A0A401NFI4-F1
#
_entry.id   AF-A0A401NFI4-F1
#
_cell.length_a   1.000
_cell.length_b   1.000
_cell.length_c   1.000
_cell.angle_alpha   90.00
_cell.angle_beta   90.00
_cell.angle_gamma   90.00
#
_symmetry.space_group_name_H-M   'P 1'
#
loop_
_entity.id
_entity.type
_entity.pdbx_description
1 polymer ?
#
loop_
_entity_poly.entity_id
_entity_poly.type
_entity_poly.pdbx_seq_one_letter_code
_entity_poly.pdbx_strand_id
1 'polypeptide(L)' 'MNDDEHDAWQLHHHGADWDEIGTEMGCSPTTAQTLAAAYEKRTDDAAAQTQNTLF' A
#
# COMPACT_ATOMS: atom_id res chain seq x y z
N MET A 1 0.60 13.42 -3.90
CA MET A 1 1.62 12.40 -4.25
C MET A 1 1.55 11.28 -3.20
N ASN A 2 0.39 10.64 -3.07
CA ASN A 2 0.15 9.45 -2.23
C ASN A 2 -0.64 8.42 -3.08
N ASP A 3 -0.69 8.67 -4.39
CA ASP A 3 -1.44 7.87 -5.36
C ASP A 3 -0.65 6.59 -5.63
N ASP A 4 0.66 6.69 -5.85
CA ASP A 4 1.55 5.56 -6.12
C ASP A 4 1.58 4.52 -4.97
N GLU A 5 1.49 4.95 -3.71
CA GLU A 5 1.45 4.04 -2.54
C GLU A 5 0.12 3.29 -2.44
N HIS A 6 -0.97 3.99 -2.72
CA HIS A 6 -2.31 3.43 -2.69
C HIS A 6 -2.54 2.51 -3.88
N ASP A 7 -2.09 2.90 -5.08
CA ASP A 7 -2.19 2.10 -6.30
C ASP A 7 -1.39 0.81 -6.18
N ALA A 8 -0.16 0.87 -5.65
CA ALA A 8 0.66 -0.32 -5.41
C ALA A 8 -0.02 -1.31 -4.46
N TRP A 9 -0.61 -0.82 -3.36
CA TRP A 9 -1.33 -1.65 -2.41
C TRP A 9 -2.62 -2.22 -3.03
N GLN A 10 -3.37 -1.40 -3.77
CA GLN A 10 -4.62 -1.79 -4.41
C GLN A 10 -4.39 -2.85 -5.48
N LEU A 11 -3.42 -2.66 -6.38
CA LEU A 11 -3.06 -3.64 -7.42
C LEU A 11 -2.63 -4.98 -6.80
N HIS A 12 -1.84 -4.95 -5.73
CA HIS A 12 -1.47 -6.17 -5.02
C HIS A 12 -2.69 -6.86 -4.40
N HIS A 13 -3.61 -6.08 -3.82
CA HIS A 13 -4.85 -6.62 -3.26
C HIS A 13 -5.77 -7.23 -4.32
N HIS A 14 -5.69 -6.74 -5.57
CA HIS A 14 -6.35 -7.34 -6.73
C HIS A 14 -5.68 -8.64 -7.23
N GLY A 15 -4.53 -9.02 -6.66
CA GLY A 15 -3.78 -10.22 -7.00
C GLY A 15 -2.69 -10.01 -8.05
N ALA A 16 -2.32 -8.76 -8.34
CA ALA A 16 -1.19 -8.49 -9.22
C ALA A 16 0.15 -8.78 -8.53
N ASP A 17 1.09 -9.32 -9.30
CA ASP A 17 2.46 -9.57 -8.86
C ASP A 17 3.24 -8.27 -8.72
N TRP A 18 4.14 -8.21 -7.73
CA TRP A 18 4.97 -7.02 -7.49
C TRP A 18 5.83 -6.61 -8.68
N ASP A 19 6.20 -7.57 -9.53
CA ASP A 19 6.97 -7.33 -10.76
C ASP A 19 6.16 -6.57 -11.82
N GLU A 20 4.87 -6.93 -11.96
CA GLU A 20 3.92 -6.27 -12.85
C GLU A 20 3.59 -4.86 -12.34
N ILE A 21 3.32 -4.73 -11.04
CA ILE A 21 3.04 -3.45 -10.38
C ILE A 21 4.25 -2.51 -10.48
N GLY A 22 5.46 -3.02 -10.23
CA GLY A 22 6.70 -2.26 -10.37
C GLY A 22 6.89 -1.77 -11.80
N THR A 23 6.70 -2.66 -12.77
CA THR A 23 6.79 -2.31 -14.20
C THR A 23 5.76 -1.24 -14.60
N GLU A 24 4.53 -1.36 -14.12
CA GLU A 24 3.44 -0.42 -14.42
C GLU A 24 3.66 0.96 -13.80
N MET A 25 4.19 1.01 -12.57
CA MET A 25 4.56 2.26 -11.89
C MET A 25 5.93 2.82 -12.30
N GLY A 26 6.69 2.12 -13.15
CA GLY A 26 8.07 2.48 -13.48
C GLY A 26 9.03 2.43 -12.29
N CYS A 27 8.71 1.64 -11.27
CA CYS A 27 9.48 1.45 -10.04
C CYS A 27 9.97 0.01 -9.89
N SER A 28 10.97 -0.22 -9.02
CA SER A 28 11.38 -1.59 -8.70
C SER A 28 10.28 -2.32 -7.91
N PRO A 29 10.10 -3.64 -8.09
CA PRO A 29 9.13 -4.43 -7.32
C PRO A 29 9.35 -4.30 -5.80
N THR A 30 10.59 -4.21 -5.36
CA THR A 30 10.96 -3.94 -3.97
C THR A 30 10.44 -2.58 -3.46
N THR A 31 10.45 -1.56 -4.31
CA THR A 31 9.92 -0.24 -3.98
C THR A 31 8.40 -0.29 -3.86
N ALA A 32 7.72 -0.93 -4.81
CA ALA A 32 6.27 -1.13 -4.77
C ALA A 32 5.82 -1.86 -3.49
N GLN A 33 6.53 -2.92 -3.10
CA GLN A 33 6.25 -3.66 -1.88
C GLN A 33 6.48 -2.82 -0.61
N THR A 34 7.53 -2.00 -0.58
CA THR A 34 7.81 -1.10 0.56
C THR A 34 6.74 -0.03 0.70
N LEU A 35 6.27 0.53 -0.42
CA LEU A 35 5.20 1.53 -0.45
C LEU A 35 3.87 0.94 0.02
N ALA A 36 3.49 -0.22 -0.49
CA ALA A 36 2.26 -0.89 -0.07
C ALA A 36 2.29 -1.29 1.42
N ALA A 37 3.43 -1.77 1.94
CA ALA A 37 3.59 -2.07 3.35
C ALA A 37 3.53 -0.82 4.24
N ALA A 38 4.08 0.31 3.77
CA ALA A 38 4.00 1.58 4.48
C ALA A 38 2.55 2.11 4.52
N TYR A 39 1.81 1.96 3.41
CA TYR A 39 0.39 2.30 3.33
C TYR A 39 -0.44 1.44 4.30
N GLU A 40 -0.26 0.12 4.27
CA GLU A 40 -0.98 -0.81 5.16
C GLU A 40 -0.73 -0.47 6.63
N LYS A 41 0.53 -0.19 7.00
CA LYS A 41 0.88 0.20 8.37
C LYS A 41 0.23 1.51 8.82
N ARG A 42 0.13 2.50 7.93
CA ARG A 42 -0.57 3.77 8.20
C ARG A 42 -2.07 3.55 8.35
N THR A 43 -2.66 2.71 7.51
CA THR A 43 -4.09 2.39 7.55
C THR A 43 -4.44 1.59 8.80
N ASP A 44 -3.60 0.64 9.20
CA ASP A 44 -3.75 -0.10 10.47
C ASP A 44 -3.63 0.83 11.68
N ASP A 45 -2.63 1.72 11.70
CA ASP A 45 -2.47 2.71 12.78
C ASP A 45 -3.66 3.68 12.85
N ALA A 46 -4.13 4.18 11.70
CA ALA A 46 -5.33 5.03 11.63
C ALA A 46 -6.60 4.28 12.05
N ALA A 47 -6.73 3.01 11.67
CA ALA A 47 -7.84 2.15 12.07
C ALA A 47 -7.78 1.85 13.59
N ALA A 48 -6.61 1.61 14.14
CA ALA A 48 -6.38 1.40 15.56
C ALA A 48 -6.70 2.65 16.39
N GLN A 49 -6.29 3.83 15.92
CA GLN A 49 -6.66 5.11 16.56
C GLN A 49 -8.18 5.35 16.51
N THR A 50 -8.83 5.04 15.38
CA THR A 50 -10.29 5.17 15.21
C THR A 50 -11.05 4.21 16.13
N GLN A 51 -10.59 2.96 16.26
CA GLN A 51 -11.16 1.98 17.19
C GLN A 51 -11.05 2.45 18.64
N ASN A 52 -9.93 3.07 19.04
CA ASN A 52 -9.73 3.56 20.40
C ASN A 52 -10.66 4.75 20.75
N THR A 53 -11.06 5.55 19.77
CA THR A 53 -11.93 6.72 19.99
C THR A 53 -13.42 6.39 20.07
N LEU A 54 -13.81 5.14 19.79
CA LEU A 54 -15.19 4.67 19.83
C LEU A 54 -15.59 4.05 21.19
N PHE A 55 -14.69 4.04 22.18
CA PHE A 55 -14.94 3.51 23.53
C PHE A 55 -14.86 4.59 24.62
#